data_AF-A0A9W9K191-F1
#
_entry.id   AF-A0A9W9K191-F1
#
_cell.length_a   1.000
_cell.length_b   1.000
_cell.length_c   1.000
_cell.angle_alpha   90.00
_cell.angle_beta   90.00
_cell.angle_gamma   90.00
#
_symmetry.space_group_name_H-M   'P 1'
#
loop_
_entity.id
_entity.type
_entity.pdbx_description
1 polymer ?
#
loop_
_entity_poly.entity_id
_entity_poly.type
_entity_poly.pdbx_seq_one_letter_code
_entity_poly.pdbx_strand_id
1 'polypeptide(L)'
;MNRPVSLLILPPEILEAIISSIRFSLDALKALSQSCRCLHAIATPPLFRLVVIRSPESMKRFIEAATSSHYLTTLIKELQIHYHDLDEDTDDSPEDIEPVLSKLVNLESLVMRSSWFEAKKWDKMQLLCQPQETLPALRSCKPRQIFSLMHLSKTLLTNIGTLSFDYGYDWFFSFGSYGFLLHHPSLERLTIAGAQFQMCDITKRAVPFRSTCLQELTLLNCELHHFDIEAMLRYPHQLKHFTMKGQEARIPDYYIFPNKNRQLYIDALKSQSSCLETLDIDLQFNDWEEPIDLSEFSALQSLTISPRMLIGDNQCLWPKPAPALEWAKRLPYNLQHLIFRNGCGAFPILQIYEAVREDYIHLRSFTCQIASNVLEDGSLYYKEDELDANDHEGNPVFRSPSDIMSDISPDGVSYLQGFRVLDVELSVVEVPRLVRLPGYDSCPCFCWTYKHRLNDESVW
;
A
#
# COMPACT_ATOMS: atom_id res chain seq x y z
N MET A 1 10.04 -25.45 -50.89
CA MET A 1 9.85 -26.14 -49.60
C MET A 1 10.45 -25.27 -48.51
N ASN A 2 9.61 -24.52 -47.79
CA ASN A 2 10.06 -23.70 -46.65
C ASN A 2 10.38 -24.65 -45.49
N ARG A 3 11.65 -24.83 -45.17
CA ARG A 3 12.03 -25.51 -43.92
C ARG A 3 11.56 -24.62 -42.76
N PRO A 4 10.92 -25.18 -41.72
CA PRO A 4 10.61 -24.41 -40.53
C PRO A 4 11.93 -23.83 -39.98
N VAL A 5 11.97 -22.51 -39.83
CA VAL A 5 13.09 -21.82 -39.21
C VAL A 5 13.17 -22.33 -37.76
N SER A 6 14.23 -23.04 -37.43
CA SER A 6 14.45 -23.48 -36.05
C SER A 6 14.83 -22.25 -35.23
N LEU A 7 14.11 -22.01 -34.14
CA LEU A 7 14.43 -20.98 -33.15
C LEU A 7 15.90 -21.02 -32.72
N LEU A 8 16.51 -22.21 -32.66
CA LEU A 8 17.89 -22.41 -32.24
C LEU A 8 18.94 -21.92 -33.24
N ILE A 9 18.55 -21.53 -34.45
CA ILE A 9 19.44 -20.96 -35.48
C ILE A 9 19.55 -19.44 -35.30
N LEU A 10 18.67 -18.82 -34.50
CA LEU A 10 18.68 -17.39 -34.27
C LEU A 10 19.87 -16.98 -33.38
N PRO A 11 20.43 -15.77 -33.58
CA PRO A 11 21.42 -15.20 -32.67
C PRO A 11 20.89 -15.10 -31.23
N PRO A 12 21.74 -15.23 -30.21
CA PRO A 12 21.35 -15.12 -28.80
C PRO A 12 20.56 -13.85 -28.48
N GLU A 13 20.91 -12.72 -29.09
CA GLU A 13 20.26 -11.43 -28.87
C GLU A 13 18.80 -11.44 -29.36
N ILE A 14 18.52 -12.16 -30.45
CA ILE A 14 17.16 -12.32 -30.98
C ILE A 14 16.36 -13.28 -30.10
N LEU A 15 16.99 -14.36 -29.62
CA LEU A 15 16.36 -15.27 -28.66
C LEU A 15 16.02 -14.56 -27.34
N GLU A 16 16.92 -13.72 -26.83
CA GLU A 16 16.70 -12.89 -25.65
C GLU A 16 15.58 -11.87 -25.87
N ALA A 17 15.50 -11.24 -27.04
CA ALA A 17 14.41 -10.33 -27.39
C ALA A 17 13.06 -11.06 -27.45
N ILE A 18 13.01 -12.25 -28.04
CA ILE A 18 11.81 -13.10 -28.08
C ILE A 18 11.41 -13.49 -26.66
N ILE A 19 12.34 -13.97 -25.84
CA ILE A 19 12.08 -14.36 -24.45
C ILE A 19 11.64 -13.16 -23.60
N SER A 20 12.22 -11.98 -23.85
CA SER A 20 11.80 -10.73 -23.22
C SER A 20 10.37 -10.34 -23.58
N SER A 21 9.89 -10.67 -24.78
CA SER A 21 8.50 -10.40 -25.19
C SER A 21 7.47 -11.29 -24.49
N ILE A 22 7.87 -12.50 -24.09
CA ILE A 22 7.01 -13.47 -23.38
C ILE A 22 7.30 -13.54 -21.89
N ARG A 23 8.15 -12.65 -21.34
CA ARG A 23 8.59 -12.68 -19.94
C ARG A 23 7.46 -12.64 -18.91
N PHE A 24 6.29 -12.16 -19.33
CA PHE A 24 5.10 -12.05 -18.49
C PHE A 24 4.23 -13.33 -18.50
N SER A 25 4.54 -14.31 -19.36
CA SER A 25 3.86 -15.61 -19.40
C SER A 25 4.75 -16.70 -18.82
N LEU A 26 4.53 -17.03 -17.55
CA LEU A 26 5.27 -18.09 -16.86
C LEU A 26 5.10 -19.44 -17.55
N ASP A 27 3.93 -19.74 -18.10
CA ASP A 27 3.67 -21.02 -18.78
C ASP A 27 4.43 -21.14 -20.10
N ALA A 28 4.53 -20.05 -20.86
CA ALA A 28 5.38 -20.01 -22.05
C ALA A 28 6.86 -20.20 -21.69
N LEU A 29 7.34 -19.55 -20.62
CA LEU A 29 8.72 -19.70 -20.14
C LEU A 29 8.98 -21.14 -19.65
N LYS A 30 8.05 -21.75 -18.92
CA LYS A 30 8.14 -23.16 -18.50
C LYS A 30 8.22 -24.09 -19.71
N ALA A 31 7.29 -23.97 -20.66
CA ALA A 31 7.27 -24.80 -21.86
C ALA A 31 8.58 -24.67 -22.67
N LEU A 32 9.10 -23.44 -22.81
CA LEU A 32 10.40 -23.20 -23.44
C LEU A 32 11.54 -23.86 -22.66
N SER A 33 11.57 -23.71 -21.34
CA SER A 33 12.61 -24.29 -20.50
C SER A 33 12.66 -25.82 -20.54
N GLN A 34 11.53 -26.46 -20.89
CA GLN A 34 11.41 -27.92 -20.99
C GLN A 34 11.73 -28.46 -22.39
N SER A 35 11.75 -27.59 -23.42
CA SER A 35 11.90 -28.02 -24.81
C SER A 35 13.32 -28.52 -25.16
N CYS A 36 14.36 -27.81 -24.74
CA CYS A 36 15.76 -28.21 -24.94
C CYS A 36 16.71 -27.49 -23.98
N ARG A 37 17.96 -27.98 -23.85
CA ARG A 37 18.97 -27.40 -22.95
C ARG A 37 19.34 -25.95 -23.25
N CYS A 38 19.34 -25.55 -24.52
CA CYS A 38 19.66 -24.19 -24.92
C CYS A 38 18.55 -23.23 -24.45
N LEU A 39 17.29 -23.55 -24.76
CA LEU A 39 16.15 -22.75 -24.33
C LEU A 39 15.97 -22.80 -22.80
N HIS A 40 16.33 -23.90 -22.15
CA HIS A 40 16.42 -23.99 -20.69
C HIS A 40 17.39 -22.95 -20.12
N ALA A 41 18.60 -22.82 -20.67
CA ALA A 41 19.59 -21.87 -20.18
C ALA A 41 19.12 -20.42 -20.32
N ILE A 42 18.41 -20.08 -21.41
CA ILE A 42 17.97 -18.71 -21.68
C ILE A 42 16.64 -18.37 -20.96
N ALA A 43 15.74 -19.34 -20.79
CA ALA A 43 14.46 -19.16 -20.10
C ALA A 43 14.57 -19.20 -18.57
N THR A 44 15.62 -19.84 -18.02
CA THR A 44 15.81 -19.97 -16.56
C THR A 44 15.94 -18.62 -15.83
N PRO A 45 16.77 -17.65 -16.25
CA PRO A 45 16.85 -16.35 -15.59
C PRO A 45 15.53 -15.59 -15.45
N PRO A 46 14.71 -15.40 -16.50
CA PRO A 46 13.41 -14.73 -16.34
C PRO A 46 12.41 -15.59 -15.55
N LEU A 47 12.48 -16.92 -15.64
CA LEU A 47 11.60 -17.83 -14.90
C LEU A 47 11.82 -17.76 -13.37
N PHE A 48 13.08 -17.65 -12.93
CA PHE A 48 13.44 -17.61 -11.50
C PHE A 48 13.56 -16.19 -10.93
N ARG A 49 13.34 -15.15 -11.75
CA ARG A 49 13.39 -13.75 -11.31
C ARG A 49 12.38 -13.46 -10.19
N LEU A 50 11.15 -13.95 -10.35
CA LEU A 50 10.06 -13.84 -9.39
C LEU A 50 9.68 -15.23 -8.91
N VAL A 51 9.79 -15.46 -7.61
CA VAL A 51 9.35 -16.71 -6.97
C VAL A 51 8.14 -16.40 -6.09
N VAL A 52 7.05 -17.14 -6.32
CA VAL A 52 5.83 -17.05 -5.52
C VAL A 52 5.60 -18.39 -4.83
N ILE A 53 5.58 -18.38 -3.51
CA ILE A 53 5.40 -19.56 -2.66
C ILE A 53 3.98 -19.51 -2.11
N ARG A 54 3.18 -20.54 -2.39
CA ARG A 54 1.74 -20.58 -2.09
C ARG A 54 1.30 -21.65 -1.08
N SER A 55 2.15 -22.65 -0.85
CA SER A 55 1.87 -23.77 0.07
C SER A 55 3.12 -24.20 0.83
N PRO A 56 3.00 -24.82 2.02
CA PRO A 56 4.14 -25.38 2.76
C PRO A 56 5.03 -26.30 1.92
N GLU A 57 4.46 -27.13 1.05
CA GLU A 57 5.21 -28.03 0.15
C GLU A 57 6.02 -27.24 -0.88
N SER A 58 5.47 -26.14 -1.41
CA SER A 58 6.19 -25.28 -2.33
C SER A 58 7.35 -24.56 -1.63
N MET A 59 7.19 -24.21 -0.34
CA MET A 59 8.27 -23.67 0.50
C MET A 59 9.39 -24.69 0.68
N LYS A 60 9.04 -25.94 1.02
CA LYS A 60 10.01 -27.02 1.16
C LYS A 60 10.81 -27.25 -0.12
N ARG A 61 10.13 -27.38 -1.26
CA ARG A 61 10.77 -27.54 -2.58
C ARG A 61 11.66 -26.34 -2.91
N PHE A 62 11.22 -25.13 -2.57
CA PHE A 62 12.02 -23.92 -2.74
C PHE A 62 13.29 -23.96 -1.89
N ILE A 63 13.18 -24.33 -0.61
CA ILE A 63 14.32 -24.43 0.31
C ILE A 63 15.32 -25.48 -0.16
N GLU A 64 14.84 -26.66 -0.58
CA GLU A 64 15.65 -27.73 -1.13
C GLU A 64 16.39 -27.27 -2.41
N ALA A 65 15.69 -26.61 -3.34
CA ALA A 65 16.26 -26.12 -4.59
C ALA A 65 17.29 -25.00 -4.36
N ALA A 66 16.96 -24.03 -3.50
CA ALA A 66 17.83 -22.92 -3.15
C ALA A 66 19.07 -23.37 -2.37
N THR A 67 18.93 -24.43 -1.57
CA THR A 67 20.06 -25.04 -0.85
C THR A 67 20.97 -25.83 -1.79
N SER A 68 20.39 -26.47 -2.80
CA SER A 68 21.13 -27.30 -3.76
C SER A 68 21.80 -26.51 -4.88
N SER A 69 21.32 -25.29 -5.20
CA SER A 69 21.82 -24.51 -6.34
C SER A 69 22.01 -23.03 -6.00
N HIS A 70 23.27 -22.64 -5.79
CA HIS A 70 23.62 -21.25 -5.60
C HIS A 70 23.28 -20.39 -6.84
N TYR A 71 23.47 -20.94 -8.05
CA TYR A 71 23.12 -20.24 -9.28
C TYR A 71 21.66 -19.77 -9.28
N LEU A 72 20.71 -20.64 -8.91
CA LEU A 72 19.29 -20.28 -8.86
C LEU A 72 19.04 -19.16 -7.83
N THR A 73 19.69 -19.20 -6.66
CA THR A 73 19.54 -18.15 -5.64
C THR A 73 19.99 -16.77 -6.12
N THR A 74 20.98 -16.70 -7.02
CA THR A 74 21.43 -15.42 -7.60
C THR A 74 20.49 -14.85 -8.66
N LEU A 75 19.57 -15.64 -9.20
CA LEU A 75 18.61 -15.18 -10.21
C LEU A 75 17.38 -14.53 -9.58
N ILE A 76 17.08 -14.84 -8.32
CA ILE A 76 15.90 -14.38 -7.61
C ILE A 76 16.07 -12.91 -7.23
N LYS A 77 15.17 -12.08 -7.75
CA LYS A 77 15.07 -10.65 -7.43
C LYS A 77 13.84 -10.33 -6.60
N GLU A 78 12.79 -11.12 -6.76
CA GLU A 78 11.50 -10.89 -6.13
C GLU A 78 11.02 -12.19 -5.49
N LEU A 79 10.73 -12.16 -4.19
CA LEU A 79 10.20 -13.29 -3.44
C LEU A 79 8.87 -12.90 -2.79
N GLN A 80 7.84 -13.68 -3.07
CA GLN A 80 6.53 -13.52 -2.44
C GLN A 80 6.14 -14.81 -1.73
N ILE A 81 5.81 -14.70 -0.45
CA ILE A 81 5.37 -15.82 0.38
C ILE A 81 3.92 -15.56 0.77
N HIS A 82 3.03 -16.45 0.32
CA HIS A 82 1.60 -16.28 0.46
C HIS A 82 0.88 -17.61 0.67
N TYR A 83 0.70 -18.06 1.91
CA TYR A 83 -0.14 -19.24 2.16
C TYR A 83 -1.61 -18.84 2.20
N HIS A 84 -2.40 -19.54 1.37
CA HIS A 84 -3.84 -19.63 1.52
C HIS A 84 -4.15 -20.87 2.36
N ASP A 85 -5.16 -20.78 3.22
CA ASP A 85 -5.85 -21.96 3.76
C ASP A 85 -4.92 -22.99 4.41
N LEU A 86 -4.15 -22.56 5.42
CA LEU A 86 -3.67 -23.54 6.40
C LEU A 86 -4.92 -24.01 7.15
N ASP A 87 -5.43 -25.19 6.79
CA ASP A 87 -6.44 -25.86 7.60
C ASP A 87 -5.93 -25.85 9.04
N GLU A 88 -6.70 -25.28 9.98
CA GLU A 88 -6.32 -25.14 11.40
C GLU A 88 -5.89 -26.47 12.04
N ASP A 89 -6.26 -27.60 11.41
CA ASP A 89 -5.98 -28.96 11.82
C ASP A 89 -4.65 -29.55 11.29
N THR A 90 -3.94 -28.85 10.39
CA THR A 90 -2.65 -29.33 9.87
C THR A 90 -1.49 -28.77 10.70
N ASP A 91 -0.76 -29.65 11.40
CA ASP A 91 0.47 -29.30 12.16
C ASP A 91 1.67 -28.95 11.24
N ASP A 92 1.40 -28.63 9.97
CA ASP A 92 2.37 -28.28 8.95
C ASP A 92 2.81 -26.83 9.13
N SER A 93 3.50 -26.59 10.25
CA SER A 93 4.09 -25.30 10.52
C SER A 93 5.07 -24.95 9.37
N PRO A 94 5.02 -23.72 8.83
CA PRO A 94 5.86 -23.37 7.68
C PRO A 94 7.35 -23.58 7.95
N GLU A 95 8.05 -24.20 7.00
CA GLU A 95 9.49 -24.46 7.10
C GLU A 95 10.29 -23.16 7.30
N ASP A 96 11.50 -23.27 7.86
CA ASP A 96 12.32 -22.11 8.13
C ASP A 96 13.00 -21.58 6.86
N ILE A 97 12.55 -20.43 6.35
CA ILE A 97 13.13 -19.80 5.15
C ILE A 97 14.40 -18.99 5.46
N GLU A 98 14.70 -18.72 6.73
CA GLU A 98 15.86 -17.93 7.16
C GLU A 98 17.18 -18.35 6.48
N PRO A 99 17.54 -19.65 6.44
CA PRO A 99 18.78 -20.10 5.82
C PRO A 99 18.86 -19.83 4.32
N VAL A 100 17.72 -19.62 3.66
CA VAL A 100 17.64 -19.36 2.22
C VAL A 100 17.65 -17.88 1.91
N LEU A 101 16.94 -17.05 2.69
CA LEU A 101 16.94 -15.59 2.50
C LEU A 101 18.37 -15.03 2.48
N SER A 102 19.25 -15.59 3.30
CA SER A 102 20.67 -15.27 3.33
C SER A 102 21.43 -15.43 2.01
N LYS A 103 20.96 -16.32 1.14
CA LYS A 103 21.59 -16.67 -0.14
C LYS A 103 21.04 -15.84 -1.29
N LEU A 104 19.93 -15.12 -1.09
CA LEU A 104 19.27 -14.30 -2.10
C LEU A 104 19.94 -12.93 -2.21
N VAL A 105 21.22 -12.92 -2.60
CA VAL A 105 22.06 -11.71 -2.64
C VAL A 105 21.56 -10.61 -3.59
N ASN A 106 20.74 -10.99 -4.56
CA ASN A 106 20.15 -10.07 -5.55
C ASN A 106 18.67 -9.79 -5.27
N LEU A 107 18.17 -10.12 -4.08
CA LEU A 107 16.80 -9.85 -3.69
C LEU A 107 16.57 -8.34 -3.57
N GLU A 108 15.66 -7.83 -4.41
CA GLU A 108 15.25 -6.43 -4.49
C GLU A 108 13.89 -6.21 -3.81
N SER A 109 13.02 -7.23 -3.81
CA SER A 109 11.66 -7.17 -3.27
C SER A 109 11.30 -8.43 -2.47
N LEU A 110 10.78 -8.24 -1.26
CA LEU A 110 10.27 -9.30 -0.41
C LEU A 110 8.86 -8.99 0.08
N VAL A 111 7.93 -9.91 -0.15
CA VAL A 111 6.54 -9.84 0.32
C VAL A 111 6.25 -11.07 1.19
N MET A 112 5.77 -10.85 2.42
CA MET A 112 5.40 -11.92 3.35
C MET A 112 4.01 -11.65 3.93
N ARG A 113 3.15 -12.67 3.99
CA ARG A 113 1.76 -12.56 4.45
C ARG A 113 1.42 -13.40 5.68
N SER A 114 0.25 -13.10 6.25
CA SER A 114 -0.25 -13.35 7.62
C SER A 114 -0.05 -14.74 8.18
N SER A 115 -0.31 -15.76 7.38
CA SER A 115 -0.11 -17.18 7.72
C SER A 115 1.35 -17.51 8.06
N TRP A 116 2.32 -16.66 7.70
CA TRP A 116 3.71 -16.80 8.14
C TRP A 116 3.94 -16.37 9.59
N PHE A 117 3.15 -15.42 10.10
CA PHE A 117 3.42 -14.70 11.36
C PHE A 117 2.69 -15.27 12.58
N GLU A 118 2.07 -16.44 12.45
CA GLU A 118 1.36 -17.10 13.55
C GLU A 118 2.19 -17.20 14.84
N ALA A 119 1.50 -16.99 15.97
CA ALA A 119 2.03 -16.62 17.28
C ALA A 119 3.12 -17.54 17.87
N LYS A 120 3.32 -18.75 17.33
CA LYS A 120 4.35 -19.69 17.82
C LYS A 120 5.78 -19.39 17.34
N LYS A 121 6.00 -18.37 16.48
CA LYS A 121 7.30 -18.15 15.79
C LYS A 121 7.92 -16.75 15.97
N TRP A 122 7.62 -16.04 17.06
CA TRP A 122 8.13 -14.68 17.34
C TRP A 122 9.66 -14.52 17.25
N ASP A 123 10.44 -15.57 17.49
CA ASP A 123 11.90 -15.49 17.53
C ASP A 123 12.57 -15.38 16.14
N LYS A 124 11.84 -15.57 15.03
CA LYS A 124 12.43 -15.81 13.70
C LYS A 124 12.61 -14.59 12.80
N MET A 125 12.08 -13.41 13.13
CA MET A 125 12.24 -12.20 12.29
C MET A 125 13.53 -11.38 12.55
N GLN A 126 14.51 -11.96 13.24
CA GLN A 126 15.79 -11.32 13.59
C GLN A 126 16.73 -11.03 12.38
N LEU A 127 16.24 -10.97 11.14
CA LEU A 127 17.12 -11.14 9.97
C LEU A 127 17.40 -9.91 9.13
N LEU A 128 16.56 -8.88 9.18
CA LEU A 128 16.49 -7.96 8.06
C LEU A 128 17.49 -6.76 8.14
N CYS A 129 18.37 -6.66 9.15
CA CYS A 129 19.44 -5.64 9.17
C CYS A 129 20.71 -6.09 9.93
N GLN A 130 21.88 -5.63 9.46
CA GLN A 130 23.13 -5.78 10.22
C GLN A 130 23.16 -4.85 11.44
N PRO A 131 23.67 -5.31 12.60
CA PRO A 131 23.97 -4.44 13.72
C PRO A 131 24.97 -3.33 13.36
N GLN A 132 25.93 -3.60 12.46
CA GLN A 132 27.14 -2.80 12.30
C GLN A 132 26.93 -1.44 11.63
N GLU A 133 25.93 -1.33 10.75
CA GLU A 133 25.52 -0.07 10.11
C GLU A 133 24.50 0.71 10.96
N THR A 134 23.81 0.02 11.88
CA THR A 134 22.91 0.59 12.91
C THR A 134 23.62 0.89 14.25
N LEU A 135 24.93 0.62 14.34
CA LEU A 135 25.71 0.66 15.59
C LEU A 135 25.80 2.03 16.29
N PRO A 136 25.90 3.19 15.61
CA PRO A 136 25.94 4.46 16.34
C PRO A 136 24.62 4.73 17.10
N ALA A 137 23.49 4.35 16.49
CA ALA A 137 22.14 4.49 17.04
C ALA A 137 21.87 3.54 18.21
N LEU A 138 22.22 2.26 18.05
CA LEU A 138 21.90 1.19 19.00
C LEU A 138 22.83 1.13 20.21
N ARG A 139 24.01 1.78 20.18
CA ARG A 139 24.92 1.89 21.34
C ARG A 139 24.30 2.61 22.55
N SER A 140 23.22 3.37 22.34
CA SER A 140 22.45 4.02 23.41
C SER A 140 21.42 3.09 24.10
N CYS A 141 21.21 1.88 23.57
CA CYS A 141 20.28 0.90 24.13
C CYS A 141 20.91 0.08 25.26
N LYS A 142 20.11 -0.39 26.23
CA LYS A 142 20.63 -1.17 27.35
C LYS A 142 21.16 -2.53 26.85
N PRO A 143 22.25 -3.07 27.44
CA PRO A 143 22.89 -4.32 27.00
C PRO A 143 21.93 -5.52 26.87
N ARG A 144 20.91 -5.63 27.73
CA ARG A 144 19.93 -6.74 27.68
C ARG A 144 19.06 -6.77 26.42
N GLN A 145 18.78 -5.61 25.79
CA GLN A 145 18.08 -5.54 24.49
C GLN A 145 19.06 -5.72 23.33
N ILE A 146 20.31 -5.27 23.51
CA ILE A 146 21.39 -5.46 22.55
C ILE A 146 21.71 -6.94 22.35
N PHE A 147 21.65 -7.79 23.39
CA PHE A 147 21.89 -9.24 23.24
C PHE A 147 20.88 -9.95 22.33
N SER A 148 19.62 -9.51 22.29
CA SER A 148 18.61 -10.03 21.34
C SER A 148 18.80 -9.49 19.93
N LEU A 149 19.38 -8.28 19.81
CA LEU A 149 19.70 -7.63 18.53
C LEU A 149 21.10 -8.04 18.00
N MET A 150 21.98 -8.63 18.81
CA MET A 150 23.32 -9.07 18.41
C MET A 150 23.31 -10.41 17.67
N HIS A 151 22.18 -11.12 17.68
CA HIS A 151 21.93 -12.24 16.76
C HIS A 151 21.39 -11.78 15.40
N LEU A 152 21.15 -10.47 15.21
CA LEU A 152 20.74 -9.94 13.92
C LEU A 152 21.84 -10.15 12.88
N SER A 153 21.40 -10.75 11.80
CA SER A 153 22.15 -11.69 10.99
C SER A 153 23.36 -11.14 10.23
N LYS A 154 24.27 -12.07 9.90
CA LYS A 154 25.38 -11.92 8.94
C LYS A 154 24.92 -11.72 7.49
N THR A 155 23.62 -11.54 7.23
CA THR A 155 23.06 -11.84 5.92
C THR A 155 22.58 -10.60 5.18
N LEU A 156 23.25 -10.40 4.05
CA LEU A 156 23.29 -9.22 3.20
C LEU A 156 22.03 -9.17 2.33
N LEU A 157 20.97 -8.58 2.85
CA LEU A 157 19.88 -8.10 2.01
C LEU A 157 20.10 -6.64 1.61
N THR A 158 21.37 -6.28 1.34
CA THR A 158 21.83 -4.91 1.06
C THR A 158 21.18 -4.26 -0.15
N ASN A 159 20.49 -5.05 -0.99
CA ASN A 159 19.86 -4.61 -2.22
C ASN A 159 18.33 -4.54 -2.12
N ILE A 160 17.74 -4.83 -0.96
CA ILE A 160 16.28 -4.75 -0.80
C ILE A 160 15.85 -3.30 -0.91
N GLY A 161 15.09 -3.01 -1.96
CA GLY A 161 14.41 -1.74 -2.19
C GLY A 161 12.95 -1.77 -1.77
N THR A 162 12.33 -2.95 -1.67
CA THR A 162 10.90 -3.09 -1.31
C THR A 162 10.67 -4.19 -0.29
N LEU A 163 9.97 -3.83 0.79
CA LEU A 163 9.48 -4.77 1.79
C LEU A 163 7.98 -4.59 1.96
N SER A 164 7.25 -5.70 1.95
CA SER A 164 5.82 -5.71 2.28
C SER A 164 5.51 -6.81 3.27
N PHE A 165 5.04 -6.41 4.44
CA PHE A 165 4.57 -7.30 5.49
C PHE A 165 3.08 -7.18 5.64
N ASP A 166 2.43 -8.32 5.74
CA ASP A 166 1.02 -8.40 5.97
C ASP A 166 0.79 -9.40 7.11
N TYR A 167 0.41 -8.92 8.28
CA TYR A 167 0.51 -9.71 9.50
C TYR A 167 -0.71 -10.58 9.80
N GLY A 168 -1.88 -10.27 9.21
CA GLY A 168 -3.14 -10.82 9.71
C GLY A 168 -3.44 -10.20 11.05
N TYR A 169 -4.65 -9.70 11.24
CA TYR A 169 -5.08 -9.04 12.46
C TYR A 169 -4.60 -9.78 13.74
N ASP A 170 -4.28 -9.03 14.80
CA ASP A 170 -3.76 -9.51 16.11
C ASP A 170 -2.23 -9.61 16.28
N TRP A 171 -1.44 -9.08 15.33
CA TRP A 171 0.01 -9.06 15.48
C TRP A 171 0.54 -7.75 16.05
N PHE A 172 1.34 -7.84 17.11
CA PHE A 172 1.96 -6.69 17.74
C PHE A 172 3.28 -6.29 17.04
N PHE A 173 3.26 -5.17 16.33
CA PHE A 173 4.46 -4.51 15.85
C PHE A 173 5.10 -3.71 16.98
N SER A 174 6.17 -4.25 17.56
CA SER A 174 7.03 -3.51 18.49
C SER A 174 8.17 -2.85 17.74
N PHE A 175 8.26 -1.52 17.80
CA PHE A 175 9.43 -0.80 17.27
C PHE A 175 10.76 -1.24 17.88
N GLY A 176 10.75 -1.73 19.13
CA GLY A 176 11.97 -2.26 19.74
C GLY A 176 12.52 -3.45 18.97
N SER A 177 11.63 -4.26 18.40
CA SER A 177 11.98 -5.45 17.62
C SER A 177 12.13 -5.16 16.13
N TYR A 178 11.35 -4.24 15.56
CA TYR A 178 11.25 -4.05 14.09
C TYR A 178 11.65 -2.66 13.59
N GLY A 179 11.96 -1.72 14.48
CA GLY A 179 12.38 -0.37 14.12
C GLY A 179 13.66 -0.35 13.28
N PHE A 180 14.45 -1.43 13.31
CA PHE A 180 15.61 -1.60 12.45
C PHE A 180 15.24 -1.63 10.96
N LEU A 181 14.02 -2.06 10.57
CA LEU A 181 13.59 -2.07 9.17
C LEU A 181 13.59 -0.67 8.57
N LEU A 182 13.21 0.31 9.38
CA LEU A 182 13.21 1.72 9.00
C LEU A 182 14.62 2.27 8.81
N HIS A 183 15.66 1.58 9.30
CA HIS A 183 17.07 1.93 9.14
C HIS A 183 17.75 1.26 7.94
N HIS A 184 17.06 0.44 7.17
CA HIS A 184 17.69 -0.30 6.08
C HIS A 184 18.25 0.66 5.01
N PRO A 185 19.53 0.54 4.62
CA PRO A 185 20.22 1.57 3.84
C PRO A 185 19.68 1.73 2.42
N SER A 186 19.22 0.65 1.78
CA SER A 186 18.69 0.67 0.41
C SER A 186 17.16 0.63 0.34
N LEU A 187 16.47 0.57 1.48
CA LEU A 187 15.01 0.38 1.46
C LEU A 187 14.33 1.67 1.00
N GLU A 188 13.62 1.59 -0.11
CA GLU A 188 12.90 2.72 -0.70
C GLU A 188 11.40 2.67 -0.41
N ARG A 189 10.83 1.47 -0.32
CA ARG A 189 9.39 1.25 -0.16
C ARG A 189 9.11 0.24 0.95
N LEU A 190 8.32 0.65 1.93
CA LEU A 190 7.87 -0.20 3.03
C LEU A 190 6.35 -0.23 3.09
N THR A 191 5.77 -1.43 3.02
CA THR A 191 4.35 -1.66 3.27
C THR A 191 4.19 -2.51 4.52
N ILE A 192 3.34 -2.07 5.44
CA ILE A 192 2.93 -2.83 6.62
C ILE A 192 1.41 -2.89 6.60
N ALA A 193 0.87 -4.10 6.72
CA ALA A 193 -0.56 -4.35 6.76
C ALA A 193 -0.96 -5.19 7.99
N GLY A 194 -2.13 -4.89 8.58
CA GLY A 194 -2.73 -5.70 9.65
C GLY A 194 -1.95 -5.71 10.97
N ALA A 195 -1.10 -4.71 11.21
CA ALA A 195 -0.25 -4.64 12.40
C ALA A 195 -0.85 -3.77 13.51
N GLN A 196 -0.76 -4.22 14.76
CA GLN A 196 -1.06 -3.46 15.96
C GLN A 196 0.22 -2.89 16.57
N PHE A 197 0.37 -1.58 16.60
CA PHE A 197 1.55 -0.93 17.15
C PHE A 197 1.40 -0.78 18.66
N GLN A 198 2.31 -1.41 19.39
CA GLN A 198 2.38 -1.18 20.83
C GLN A 198 3.18 0.10 21.06
N MET A 199 2.55 1.10 21.71
CA MET A 199 3.19 2.37 22.09
C MET A 199 4.58 2.09 22.64
N CYS A 200 5.60 2.44 21.88
CA CYS A 200 6.97 2.25 22.31
C CYS A 200 7.48 3.53 22.98
N ASP A 201 8.22 3.35 24.07
CA ASP A 201 8.85 4.39 24.90
C ASP A 201 10.04 5.08 24.17
N ILE A 202 10.02 5.13 22.83
CA ILE A 202 11.09 5.66 21.94
C ILE A 202 11.30 7.15 22.14
N THR A 203 10.29 7.85 22.67
CA THR A 203 10.36 9.29 23.00
C THR A 203 11.54 9.65 23.92
N LYS A 204 12.17 8.68 24.60
CA LYS A 204 13.27 8.91 25.54
C LYS A 204 14.68 8.74 24.96
N ARG A 205 14.86 8.26 23.73
CA ARG A 205 16.21 8.10 23.15
C ARG A 205 16.39 8.93 21.89
N ALA A 206 17.12 10.02 22.04
CA ALA A 206 17.62 10.87 20.97
C ALA A 206 18.62 10.09 20.11
N VAL A 207 18.10 9.31 19.17
CA VAL A 207 18.90 8.72 18.10
C VAL A 207 18.79 9.65 16.89
N PRO A 208 19.90 10.29 16.45
CA PRO A 208 19.82 11.35 15.46
C PRO A 208 20.00 10.80 14.05
N PHE A 209 18.99 10.25 13.36
CA PHE A 209 19.23 9.81 11.97
C PHE A 209 18.05 9.99 11.02
N ARG A 210 18.08 11.08 10.25
CA ARG A 210 17.43 11.22 8.93
C ARG A 210 18.43 10.76 7.86
N SER A 211 18.58 9.46 7.63
CA SER A 211 19.67 8.91 6.78
C SER A 211 19.21 7.82 5.81
N THR A 212 17.93 7.50 5.77
CA THR A 212 17.45 6.31 5.06
C THR A 212 16.91 6.69 3.68
N CYS A 213 17.00 5.76 2.74
CA CYS A 213 16.51 5.94 1.37
C CYS A 213 15.00 5.75 1.24
N LEU A 214 14.27 5.63 2.35
CA LEU A 214 12.84 5.34 2.36
C LEU A 214 12.06 6.53 1.81
N GLN A 215 11.41 6.31 0.67
CA GLN A 215 10.62 7.29 -0.08
C GLN A 215 9.11 7.02 0.00
N GLU A 216 8.70 5.76 0.21
CA GLU A 216 7.29 5.37 0.29
C GLU A 216 7.03 4.53 1.54
N LEU A 217 6.03 4.96 2.31
CA LEU A 217 5.53 4.23 3.47
C LEU A 217 4.02 4.04 3.34
N THR A 218 3.60 2.78 3.36
CA THR A 218 2.20 2.37 3.22
C THR A 218 1.76 1.57 4.44
N LEU A 219 0.77 2.08 5.17
CA LEU A 219 0.18 1.48 6.36
C LEU A 219 -1.28 1.11 6.07
N LEU A 220 -1.61 -0.17 6.08
CA LEU A 220 -2.93 -0.68 5.72
C LEU A 220 -3.54 -1.47 6.88
N ASN A 221 -4.75 -1.15 7.32
CA ASN A 221 -5.39 -1.84 8.44
C ASN A 221 -4.49 -1.92 9.69
N CYS A 222 -3.65 -0.91 9.88
CA CYS A 222 -2.77 -0.85 11.04
C CYS A 222 -3.49 -0.12 12.18
N GLU A 223 -3.35 -0.63 13.39
CA GLU A 223 -3.77 0.05 14.61
C GLU A 223 -2.56 0.77 15.19
N LEU A 224 -2.53 2.10 15.09
CA LEU A 224 -1.39 2.90 15.51
C LEU A 224 -1.81 4.26 16.06
N HIS A 225 -1.02 4.76 17.01
CA HIS A 225 -1.16 6.10 17.57
C HIS A 225 -0.40 7.12 16.71
N HIS A 226 -0.76 8.40 16.79
CA HIS A 226 -0.01 9.46 16.08
C HIS A 226 1.47 9.54 16.51
N PHE A 227 1.78 9.18 17.76
CA PHE A 227 3.17 9.07 18.25
C PHE A 227 3.96 7.97 17.53
N ASP A 228 3.31 6.89 17.10
CA ASP A 228 3.96 5.82 16.34
C ASP A 228 4.33 6.31 14.94
N ILE A 229 3.43 7.06 14.28
CA ILE A 229 3.73 7.74 13.01
C ILE A 229 4.91 8.69 13.18
N GLU A 230 4.83 9.56 14.20
CA GLU A 230 5.89 10.53 14.45
C GLU A 230 7.24 9.81 14.69
N ALA A 231 7.24 8.70 15.41
CA ALA A 231 8.42 7.89 15.62
C ALA A 231 8.94 7.25 14.32
N MET A 232 8.05 6.72 13.46
CA MET A 232 8.43 6.16 12.14
C MET A 232 9.03 7.22 11.22
N LEU A 233 8.49 8.43 11.25
CA LEU A 233 8.90 9.50 10.34
C LEU A 233 10.17 10.23 10.77
N ARG A 234 10.75 9.89 11.93
CA ARG A 234 12.07 10.36 12.34
C ARG A 234 13.21 9.72 11.53
N TYR A 235 12.98 8.56 10.93
CA TYR A 235 14.00 7.80 10.18
C TYR A 235 14.19 8.27 8.72
N PRO A 236 13.14 8.38 7.88
CA PRO A 236 13.28 8.85 6.51
C PRO A 236 13.70 10.31 6.46
N HIS A 237 14.64 10.63 5.58
CA HIS A 237 15.03 12.02 5.34
C HIS A 237 14.07 12.74 4.38
N GLN A 238 13.59 12.02 3.36
CA GLN A 238 12.80 12.56 2.24
C GLN A 238 11.66 11.60 1.89
N LEU A 239 10.71 11.40 2.80
CA LEU A 239 9.54 10.61 2.47
C LEU A 239 8.68 11.38 1.45
N LYS A 240 8.46 10.78 0.28
CA LYS A 240 7.71 11.37 -0.84
C LYS A 240 6.25 10.91 -0.88
N HIS A 241 6.01 9.66 -0.52
CA HIS A 241 4.70 9.04 -0.61
C HIS A 241 4.32 8.44 0.73
N PHE A 242 3.19 8.86 1.28
CA PHE A 242 2.63 8.30 2.49
C PHE A 242 1.20 7.85 2.24
N THR A 243 0.94 6.59 2.52
CA THR A 243 -0.40 6.01 2.46
C THR A 243 -0.78 5.45 3.82
N MET A 244 -1.94 5.85 4.33
CA MET A 244 -2.53 5.25 5.53
C MET A 244 -4.02 5.01 5.32
N LYS A 245 -4.41 3.75 5.29
CA LYS A 245 -5.81 3.32 5.11
C LYS A 245 -6.17 2.36 6.21
N GLY A 246 -7.30 2.59 6.88
CA GLY A 246 -7.72 1.82 8.05
C GLY A 246 -9.12 1.27 7.91
N GLN A 247 -9.38 0.21 8.66
CA GLN A 247 -10.62 -0.56 8.63
C GLN A 247 -11.79 0.29 9.12
N GLU A 248 -12.86 0.34 8.32
CA GLU A 248 -14.18 0.85 8.74
C GLU A 248 -14.59 0.06 10.00
N ALA A 249 -14.78 0.77 11.12
CA ALA A 249 -14.85 0.23 12.48
C ALA A 249 -15.73 -1.02 12.60
N ARG A 250 -15.14 -2.22 12.50
CA ARG A 250 -15.89 -3.48 12.54
C ARG A 250 -16.26 -3.93 13.95
N ILE A 251 -15.60 -3.39 14.97
CA ILE A 251 -15.86 -3.77 16.35
C ILE A 251 -15.93 -2.47 17.17
N PRO A 252 -17.15 -1.98 17.47
CA PRO A 252 -17.39 -0.78 18.26
C PRO A 252 -16.70 -0.78 19.64
N ASP A 253 -16.35 -1.96 20.16
CA ASP A 253 -15.97 -2.12 21.56
C ASP A 253 -14.48 -2.39 21.81
N TYR A 254 -13.66 -2.63 20.78
CA TYR A 254 -12.25 -3.04 20.95
C TYR A 254 -11.20 -2.08 20.39
N TYR A 255 -11.54 -1.20 19.46
CA TYR A 255 -10.56 -0.33 18.81
C TYR A 255 -10.58 1.07 19.42
N ILE A 256 -9.69 1.26 20.39
CA ILE A 256 -9.45 2.55 21.02
C ILE A 256 -8.39 3.25 20.19
N PHE A 257 -8.79 3.95 19.12
CA PHE A 257 -8.01 5.12 18.74
C PHE A 257 -8.12 6.08 19.93
N PRO A 258 -7.09 6.23 20.78
CA PRO A 258 -7.25 6.88 22.08
C PRO A 258 -7.55 8.37 21.94
N ASN A 259 -7.27 8.92 20.76
CA ASN A 259 -7.38 10.32 20.48
C ASN A 259 -8.30 10.57 19.28
N LYS A 260 -9.38 11.31 19.53
CA LYS A 260 -10.36 11.72 18.54
C LYS A 260 -9.95 12.96 17.72
N ASN A 261 -8.66 13.30 17.66
CA ASN A 261 -8.17 14.48 16.94
C ASN A 261 -7.36 14.10 15.69
N ARG A 262 -7.87 14.40 14.48
CA ARG A 262 -7.26 13.96 13.20
C ARG A 262 -6.02 14.79 12.94
N GLN A 263 -6.04 16.03 13.41
CA GLN A 263 -4.93 16.95 13.28
C GLN A 263 -3.67 16.38 13.91
N LEU A 264 -3.75 15.59 14.99
CA LEU A 264 -2.55 14.98 15.58
C LEU A 264 -1.87 13.96 14.64
N TYR A 265 -2.64 13.23 13.84
CA TYR A 265 -2.09 12.33 12.82
C TYR A 265 -1.44 13.12 11.69
N ILE A 266 -2.06 14.22 11.28
CA ILE A 266 -1.48 15.13 10.29
C ILE A 266 -0.23 15.82 10.83
N ASP A 267 -0.24 16.25 12.09
CA ASP A 267 0.87 16.89 12.77
C ASP A 267 2.06 15.94 12.89
N ALA A 268 1.83 14.64 13.09
CA ALA A 268 2.88 13.63 13.07
C ALA A 268 3.62 13.56 11.70
N LEU A 269 2.93 13.89 10.59
CA LEU A 269 3.50 13.95 9.25
C LEU A 269 4.28 15.25 8.97
N LYS A 270 4.12 16.31 9.79
CA LYS A 270 4.74 17.63 9.55
C LYS A 270 6.26 17.59 9.45
N SER A 271 6.90 16.61 10.07
CA SER A 271 8.35 16.41 9.95
C SER A 271 8.85 16.18 8.51
N GLN A 272 7.93 15.80 7.61
CA GLN A 272 8.14 15.50 6.18
C GLN A 272 7.37 16.48 5.26
N SER A 273 6.80 17.57 5.78
CA SER A 273 5.91 18.48 5.02
C SER A 273 6.57 19.14 3.80
N SER A 274 7.89 19.29 3.81
CA SER A 274 8.68 19.89 2.75
C SER A 274 9.12 18.91 1.65
N CYS A 275 8.89 17.61 1.81
CA CYS A 275 9.26 16.59 0.83
C CYS A 275 8.12 15.63 0.44
N LEU A 276 7.03 15.61 1.19
CA LEU A 276 5.89 14.75 0.91
C LEU A 276 5.14 15.25 -0.33
N GLU A 277 5.23 14.49 -1.42
CA GLU A 277 4.64 14.79 -2.73
C GLU A 277 3.23 14.19 -2.86
N THR A 278 2.99 13.03 -2.23
CA THR A 278 1.70 12.32 -2.26
C THR A 278 1.26 11.90 -0.86
N LEU A 279 0.00 12.20 -0.55
CA LEU A 279 -0.66 11.81 0.69
C LEU A 279 -1.97 11.10 0.34
N ASP A 280 -2.09 9.84 0.73
CA ASP A 280 -3.32 9.06 0.62
C ASP A 280 -3.75 8.61 2.02
N ILE A 281 -4.72 9.31 2.60
CA ILE A 281 -5.12 9.11 3.99
C ILE A 281 -6.64 8.91 4.11
N ASP A 282 -7.01 7.86 4.84
CA ASP A 282 -8.40 7.56 5.18
C ASP A 282 -8.54 7.34 6.69
N LEU A 283 -8.92 8.41 7.39
CA LEU A 283 -9.14 8.44 8.84
C LEU A 283 -10.64 8.30 9.17
N GLN A 284 -11.23 7.15 8.87
CA GLN A 284 -12.64 6.91 9.16
C GLN A 284 -12.84 6.65 10.66
N PHE A 285 -13.42 7.64 11.33
CA PHE A 285 -13.70 7.56 12.75
C PHE A 285 -15.08 8.20 13.00
N ASN A 286 -15.92 7.57 13.81
CA ASN A 286 -17.38 7.82 13.81
C ASN A 286 -17.87 9.03 14.63
N ASP A 287 -16.98 9.75 15.34
CA ASP A 287 -17.34 10.85 16.26
C ASP A 287 -16.49 12.14 16.09
N TRP A 288 -16.30 12.71 14.88
CA TRP A 288 -15.21 13.70 14.66
C TRP A 288 -15.66 15.02 14.07
N GLU A 289 -15.82 16.03 14.92
CA GLU A 289 -16.38 17.33 14.55
C GLU A 289 -15.38 18.27 13.83
N GLU A 290 -14.07 18.13 14.05
CA GLU A 290 -13.10 19.13 13.58
C GLU A 290 -12.47 18.83 12.20
N PRO A 291 -12.37 19.84 11.31
CA PRO A 291 -11.66 19.73 10.04
C PRO A 291 -10.13 19.74 10.22
N ILE A 292 -9.40 19.04 9.33
CA ILE A 292 -7.93 19.03 9.32
C ILE A 292 -7.34 20.21 8.55
N ASP A 293 -6.11 20.56 8.88
CA ASP A 293 -5.28 21.56 8.21
C ASP A 293 -4.04 20.90 7.58
N LEU A 294 -3.93 21.02 6.25
CA LEU A 294 -2.85 20.53 5.40
C LEU A 294 -2.05 21.66 4.76
N SER A 295 -2.28 22.93 5.14
CA SER A 295 -1.65 24.10 4.53
C SER A 295 -0.12 24.11 4.65
N GLU A 296 0.42 23.47 5.68
CA GLU A 296 1.87 23.37 5.93
C GLU A 296 2.61 22.42 4.96
N PHE A 297 1.91 21.59 4.19
CA PHE A 297 2.52 20.60 3.28
C PHE A 297 2.94 21.21 1.94
N SER A 298 3.97 22.05 2.00
CA SER A 298 4.47 22.82 0.84
C SER A 298 4.87 21.99 -0.37
N ALA A 299 5.28 20.73 -0.22
CA ALA A 299 5.66 19.87 -1.35
C ALA A 299 4.49 19.03 -1.92
N LEU A 300 3.32 19.05 -1.27
CA LEU A 300 2.24 18.13 -1.59
C LEU A 300 1.57 18.51 -2.91
N GLN A 301 1.61 17.59 -3.87
CA GLN A 301 1.05 17.77 -5.21
C GLN A 301 -0.20 16.90 -5.41
N SER A 302 -0.28 15.75 -4.74
CA SER A 302 -1.39 14.81 -4.88
C SER A 302 -1.95 14.42 -3.52
N LEU A 303 -3.24 14.67 -3.31
CA LEU A 303 -3.97 14.35 -2.09
C LEU A 303 -5.12 13.41 -2.40
N THR A 304 -5.16 12.26 -1.75
CA THR A 304 -6.36 11.42 -1.66
C THR A 304 -6.90 11.43 -0.25
N ILE A 305 -8.16 11.83 -0.10
CA ILE A 305 -8.76 12.06 1.21
C ILE A 305 -10.28 11.88 1.17
N SER A 306 -10.89 11.58 2.31
CA SER A 306 -12.33 11.72 2.48
C SER A 306 -12.73 13.19 2.56
N PRO A 307 -13.77 13.66 1.81
CA PRO A 307 -14.25 15.04 1.90
C PRO A 307 -14.56 15.49 3.34
N ARG A 308 -15.08 14.57 4.17
CA ARG A 308 -15.43 14.85 5.58
C ARG A 308 -14.24 15.29 6.42
N MET A 309 -13.02 14.88 6.07
CA MET A 309 -11.83 15.28 6.82
C MET A 309 -11.52 16.77 6.66
N LEU A 310 -11.91 17.41 5.56
CA LEU A 310 -11.65 18.84 5.30
C LEU A 310 -12.70 19.78 5.91
N ILE A 311 -13.89 19.27 6.22
CA ILE A 311 -15.02 20.07 6.72
C ILE A 311 -15.45 19.73 8.16
N GLY A 312 -15.07 18.56 8.68
CA GLY A 312 -15.55 18.02 9.96
C GLY A 312 -16.84 17.19 9.82
N ASP A 313 -17.20 16.40 10.85
CA ASP A 313 -18.53 15.77 10.98
C ASP A 313 -19.59 16.82 11.30
N ASN A 314 -19.94 17.61 10.30
CA ASN A 314 -21.21 18.34 10.30
C ASN A 314 -22.29 17.48 9.62
N GLN A 315 -22.31 16.17 9.90
CA GLN A 315 -23.30 15.20 9.40
C GLN A 315 -23.37 14.99 7.86
N CYS A 316 -22.36 15.44 7.10
CA CYS A 316 -22.31 15.53 5.63
C CYS A 316 -22.87 16.82 5.03
N LEU A 317 -23.36 17.74 5.86
CA LEU A 317 -23.71 19.07 5.42
C LEU A 317 -22.43 19.82 5.02
N TRP A 318 -22.17 19.91 3.72
CA TRP A 318 -21.39 21.02 3.18
C TRP A 318 -22.26 22.26 3.39
N PRO A 319 -21.97 23.10 4.40
CA PRO A 319 -22.96 24.07 4.83
C PRO A 319 -23.22 25.04 3.69
N LYS A 320 -24.45 25.07 3.17
CA LYS A 320 -24.93 26.17 2.35
C LYS A 320 -25.53 27.22 3.29
N PRO A 321 -25.08 28.48 3.29
CA PRO A 321 -23.82 29.03 2.82
C PRO A 321 -22.88 29.25 4.01
N ALA A 322 -21.96 28.33 4.30
CA ALA A 322 -20.87 28.61 5.23
C ALA A 322 -20.04 29.80 4.70
N PRO A 323 -19.33 30.55 5.57
CA PRO A 323 -18.38 31.56 5.13
C PRO A 323 -17.40 30.93 4.14
N ALA A 324 -17.50 31.40 2.89
CA ALA A 324 -17.27 30.66 1.67
C ALA A 324 -15.82 30.21 1.52
N LEU A 325 -15.54 28.90 1.59
CA LEU A 325 -14.25 28.33 1.19
C LEU A 325 -13.09 28.49 2.18
N GLU A 326 -13.34 28.76 3.48
CA GLU A 326 -12.27 28.71 4.50
C GLU A 326 -11.54 27.34 4.56
N TRP A 327 -12.24 26.25 4.19
CA TRP A 327 -11.63 24.92 4.06
C TRP A 327 -10.57 24.87 2.95
N ALA A 328 -10.70 25.68 1.90
CA ALA A 328 -9.75 25.72 0.79
C ALA A 328 -8.39 26.26 1.23
N LYS A 329 -8.37 27.19 2.20
CA LYS A 329 -7.13 27.71 2.82
C LYS A 329 -6.36 26.66 3.61
N ARG A 330 -7.02 25.57 3.97
CA ARG A 330 -6.42 24.42 4.69
C ARG A 330 -5.79 23.43 3.74
N LEU A 331 -5.97 23.57 2.42
CA LEU A 331 -5.26 22.76 1.45
C LEU A 331 -3.86 23.34 1.19
N PRO A 332 -2.89 22.50 0.85
CA PRO A 332 -1.58 22.99 0.46
C PRO A 332 -1.65 23.75 -0.86
N TYR A 333 -0.93 24.87 -0.93
CA TYR A 333 -0.97 25.79 -2.08
C TYR A 333 -0.43 25.18 -3.39
N ASN A 334 0.42 24.14 -3.30
CA ASN A 334 1.02 23.45 -4.44
C ASN A 334 0.21 22.23 -4.92
N LEU A 335 -0.98 22.00 -4.34
CA LEU A 335 -1.80 20.85 -4.66
C LEU A 335 -2.30 20.92 -6.12
N GLN A 336 -1.97 19.91 -6.92
CA GLN A 336 -2.37 19.81 -8.33
C GLN A 336 -3.42 18.73 -8.56
N HIS A 337 -3.43 17.68 -7.75
CA HIS A 337 -4.28 16.51 -7.94
C HIS A 337 -5.05 16.26 -6.65
N LEU A 338 -6.38 16.36 -6.73
CA LEU A 338 -7.27 16.08 -5.61
C LEU A 338 -8.15 14.88 -5.93
N ILE A 339 -8.09 13.86 -5.09
CA ILE A 339 -8.93 12.67 -5.18
C ILE A 339 -9.80 12.62 -3.93
N PHE A 340 -11.10 12.71 -4.12
CA PHE A 340 -12.05 12.46 -3.05
C PHE A 340 -12.54 11.03 -3.10
N ARG A 341 -12.46 10.36 -1.95
CA ARG A 341 -13.11 9.06 -1.74
C ARG A 341 -14.31 9.25 -0.83
N ASN A 342 -15.48 8.84 -1.29
CA ASN A 342 -16.67 8.82 -0.45
C ASN A 342 -17.47 7.54 -0.67
N GLY A 343 -17.75 6.82 0.42
CA GLY A 343 -18.60 5.64 0.42
C GLY A 343 -20.06 5.94 0.09
N CYS A 344 -20.53 7.16 0.33
CA CYS A 344 -21.94 7.52 0.14
C CYS A 344 -22.19 8.36 -1.14
N GLY A 345 -21.20 8.54 -2.00
CA GLY A 345 -21.38 9.29 -3.25
C GLY A 345 -21.65 10.80 -3.08
N ALA A 346 -21.67 11.35 -1.86
CA ALA A 346 -21.88 12.78 -1.63
C ALA A 346 -20.58 13.57 -1.83
N PHE A 347 -20.43 14.26 -2.97
CA PHE A 347 -19.23 15.06 -3.24
C PHE A 347 -19.55 16.55 -3.26
N PRO A 348 -18.67 17.40 -2.73
CA PRO A 348 -18.84 18.85 -2.69
C PRO A 348 -18.44 19.54 -3.98
N ILE A 349 -18.98 19.05 -5.09
CA ILE A 349 -18.51 19.43 -6.43
C ILE A 349 -18.71 20.93 -6.66
N LEU A 350 -19.83 21.47 -6.19
CA LEU A 350 -20.09 22.91 -6.23
C LEU A 350 -18.99 23.70 -5.51
N GLN A 351 -18.63 23.31 -4.29
CA GLN A 351 -17.64 24.03 -3.49
C GLN A 351 -16.23 23.90 -4.07
N ILE A 352 -15.87 22.74 -4.64
CA ILE A 352 -14.60 22.59 -5.38
C ILE A 352 -14.60 23.47 -6.62
N TYR A 353 -15.71 23.48 -7.37
CA TYR A 353 -15.85 24.29 -8.57
C TYR A 353 -15.71 25.79 -8.25
N GLU A 354 -16.39 26.26 -7.21
CA GLU A 354 -16.28 27.64 -6.72
C GLU A 354 -14.85 27.95 -6.23
N ALA A 355 -14.20 27.05 -5.49
CA ALA A 355 -12.82 27.25 -5.02
C ALA A 355 -11.81 27.38 -6.16
N VAL A 356 -11.92 26.57 -7.21
CA VAL A 356 -11.07 26.68 -8.39
C VAL A 356 -11.41 27.94 -9.17
N ARG A 357 -12.69 28.25 -9.37
CA ARG A 357 -13.15 29.42 -10.14
C ARG A 357 -12.73 30.73 -9.50
N GLU A 358 -12.74 30.79 -8.16
CA GLU A 358 -12.35 31.96 -7.37
C GLU A 358 -10.86 31.96 -6.99
N ASP A 359 -10.07 31.04 -7.57
CA ASP A 359 -8.61 30.99 -7.46
C ASP A 359 -8.09 30.72 -6.02
N TYR A 360 -8.92 30.10 -5.18
CA TYR A 360 -8.50 29.66 -3.84
C TYR A 360 -7.59 28.41 -3.90
N ILE A 361 -7.76 27.58 -4.94
CA ILE A 361 -6.94 26.39 -5.19
C ILE A 361 -6.65 26.24 -6.68
N HIS A 362 -5.47 25.71 -7.02
CA HIS A 362 -5.03 25.52 -8.40
C HIS A 362 -4.89 24.04 -8.75
N LEU A 363 -5.98 23.40 -9.13
CA LEU A 363 -5.98 21.98 -9.51
C LEU A 363 -5.70 21.80 -11.00
N ARG A 364 -5.01 20.71 -11.35
CA ARG A 364 -4.92 20.16 -12.71
C ARG A 364 -5.90 19.03 -12.92
N SER A 365 -6.16 18.24 -11.88
CA SER A 365 -7.19 17.21 -11.92
C SER A 365 -7.94 17.09 -10.60
N PHE A 366 -9.23 16.78 -10.73
CA PHE A 366 -10.12 16.48 -9.63
C PHE A 366 -10.84 15.16 -9.91
N THR A 367 -10.70 14.19 -9.01
CA THR A 367 -11.29 12.85 -9.16
C THR A 367 -12.24 12.54 -8.03
N CYS A 368 -13.47 12.18 -8.37
CA CYS A 368 -14.44 11.62 -7.42
C CYS A 368 -14.44 10.10 -7.52
N GLN A 369 -14.03 9.41 -6.46
CA GLN A 369 -14.07 7.95 -6.35
C GLN A 369 -15.31 7.53 -5.59
N ILE A 370 -16.30 7.01 -6.33
CA ILE A 370 -17.58 6.53 -5.80
C ILE A 370 -17.42 5.05 -5.45
N ALA A 371 -17.71 4.67 -4.20
CA ALA A 371 -17.77 3.26 -3.86
C ALA A 371 -18.94 2.57 -4.57
N SER A 372 -18.67 1.50 -5.31
CA SER A 372 -19.68 0.66 -5.95
C SER A 372 -20.77 0.27 -4.96
N ASN A 373 -22.04 0.39 -5.37
CA ASN A 373 -23.13 -0.15 -4.56
C ASN A 373 -23.22 -1.68 -4.68
N VAL A 374 -22.53 -2.27 -5.66
CA VAL A 374 -22.44 -3.72 -5.86
C VAL A 374 -21.19 -4.25 -5.18
N LEU A 375 -21.37 -5.22 -4.30
CA LEU A 375 -20.32 -5.95 -3.61
C LEU A 375 -19.65 -6.99 -4.52
N GLU A 376 -18.52 -7.53 -4.08
CA GLU A 376 -17.78 -8.54 -4.86
C GLU A 376 -18.62 -9.80 -5.16
N ASP A 377 -19.55 -10.14 -4.28
CA ASP A 377 -20.48 -11.27 -4.44
C ASP A 377 -21.72 -10.93 -5.31
N GLY A 378 -21.78 -9.72 -5.86
CA GLY A 378 -22.90 -9.21 -6.66
C GLY A 378 -24.09 -8.71 -5.83
N SER A 379 -24.05 -8.78 -4.50
CA SER A 379 -25.11 -8.23 -3.65
C SER A 379 -25.02 -6.70 -3.59
N LEU A 380 -26.15 -6.04 -3.30
CA LEU A 380 -26.18 -4.60 -3.10
C LEU A 380 -25.83 -4.26 -1.65
N TYR A 381 -24.92 -3.31 -1.45
CA TYR A 381 -24.57 -2.83 -0.11
C TYR A 381 -25.72 -2.05 0.52
N TYR A 382 -26.32 -1.14 -0.24
CA TYR A 382 -27.59 -0.52 0.11
C TYR A 382 -28.68 -1.00 -0.85
N LYS A 383 -29.82 -1.38 -0.29
CA LYS A 383 -31.02 -1.61 -1.11
C LYS A 383 -31.43 -0.27 -1.73
N GLU A 384 -31.92 -0.29 -2.97
CA GLU A 384 -32.36 0.94 -3.67
C GLU A 384 -33.39 1.73 -2.86
N ASP A 385 -34.20 1.04 -2.05
CA ASP A 385 -35.22 1.62 -1.18
C ASP A 385 -34.66 2.27 0.10
N GLU A 386 -33.40 1.97 0.47
CA GLU A 386 -32.70 2.56 1.62
C GLU A 386 -31.85 3.77 1.22
N LEU A 387 -31.59 3.92 -0.07
CA LEU A 387 -30.98 5.10 -0.65
C LEU A 387 -32.12 6.06 -1.00
N ASP A 388 -32.41 7.04 -0.13
CA ASP A 388 -33.16 8.21 -0.57
C ASP A 388 -32.40 8.90 -1.73
N ALA A 389 -33.10 9.58 -2.65
CA ALA A 389 -32.45 10.36 -3.72
C ALA A 389 -31.56 11.47 -3.16
N ASN A 390 -31.82 11.82 -1.90
CA ASN A 390 -31.01 12.67 -1.09
C ASN A 390 -30.50 11.88 0.12
N ASP A 391 -29.43 12.32 0.75
CA ASP A 391 -29.14 11.84 2.11
C ASP A 391 -30.28 12.25 3.08
N HIS A 392 -30.22 11.81 4.34
CA HIS A 392 -31.20 12.18 5.38
C HIS A 392 -31.37 13.71 5.57
N GLU A 393 -30.55 14.51 4.88
CA GLU A 393 -30.44 15.96 5.01
C GLU A 393 -30.77 16.72 3.71
N GLY A 394 -31.14 16.03 2.62
CA GLY A 394 -31.59 16.68 1.39
C GLY A 394 -30.49 16.96 0.35
N ASN A 395 -29.25 16.47 0.53
CA ASN A 395 -28.18 16.63 -0.47
C ASN A 395 -28.27 15.54 -1.54
N PRO A 396 -28.02 15.88 -2.83
CA PRO A 396 -28.05 14.89 -3.90
C PRO A 396 -26.98 13.82 -3.67
N VAL A 397 -27.42 12.56 -3.64
CA VAL A 397 -26.53 11.40 -3.58
C VAL A 397 -26.22 10.98 -5.02
N PHE A 398 -24.96 11.10 -5.42
CA PHE A 398 -24.54 10.65 -6.75
C PHE A 398 -24.38 9.13 -6.75
N ARG A 399 -25.25 8.44 -7.50
CA ARG A 399 -25.31 6.97 -7.55
C ARG A 399 -24.45 6.40 -8.67
N SER A 400 -24.19 7.21 -9.68
CA SER A 400 -23.39 6.84 -10.84
C SER A 400 -22.44 7.95 -11.26
N PRO A 401 -21.34 7.60 -11.96
CA PRO A 401 -20.48 8.60 -12.59
C PRO A 401 -21.23 9.58 -13.50
N SER A 402 -22.29 9.13 -14.16
CA SER A 402 -23.12 9.97 -15.02
C SER A 402 -23.87 11.07 -14.28
N ASP A 403 -24.25 10.86 -13.02
CA ASP A 403 -25.04 11.83 -12.25
C ASP A 403 -24.22 13.09 -12.01
N ILE A 404 -22.97 12.93 -11.56
CA ILE A 404 -22.03 14.04 -11.35
C ILE A 404 -21.72 14.76 -12.66
N MET A 405 -21.47 14.00 -13.72
CA MET A 405 -20.97 14.53 -14.99
C MET A 405 -22.06 15.30 -15.74
N SER A 406 -23.33 15.03 -15.45
CA SER A 406 -24.49 15.69 -16.06
C SER A 406 -25.09 16.82 -15.21
N ASP A 407 -24.73 16.90 -13.93
CA ASP A 407 -25.22 17.96 -13.05
C ASP A 407 -24.75 19.36 -13.50
N ILE A 408 -25.61 20.36 -13.27
CA ILE A 408 -25.48 21.71 -13.81
C ILE A 408 -24.86 22.62 -12.74
N SER A 409 -23.73 23.23 -13.10
CA SER A 409 -23.06 24.26 -12.30
C SER A 409 -23.90 25.55 -12.20
N PRO A 410 -23.59 26.47 -11.27
CA PRO A 410 -24.28 27.77 -11.17
C PRO A 410 -24.24 28.60 -12.46
N ASP A 411 -23.27 28.35 -13.33
CA ASP A 411 -23.09 29.05 -14.61
C ASP A 411 -23.96 28.47 -15.74
N GLY A 412 -24.82 27.47 -15.45
CA GLY A 412 -25.75 26.88 -16.41
C GLY A 412 -25.12 25.87 -17.39
N VAL A 413 -23.88 25.46 -17.15
CA VAL A 413 -23.17 24.40 -17.90
C VAL A 413 -22.96 23.16 -17.02
N SER A 414 -22.74 21.99 -17.61
CA SER A 414 -22.40 20.81 -16.80
C SER A 414 -21.06 21.00 -16.08
N TYR A 415 -20.88 20.38 -14.91
CA TYR A 415 -19.60 20.48 -14.17
C TYR A 415 -18.40 20.03 -15.01
N LEU A 416 -18.56 18.97 -15.82
CA LEU A 416 -17.51 18.53 -16.74
C LEU A 416 -17.05 19.65 -17.68
N GLN A 417 -17.99 20.40 -18.24
CA GLN A 417 -17.67 21.52 -19.11
C GLN A 417 -17.12 22.71 -18.32
N GLY A 418 -17.68 23.01 -17.15
CA GLY A 418 -17.22 24.08 -16.26
C GLY A 418 -15.76 23.90 -15.85
N PHE A 419 -15.39 22.73 -15.30
CA PHE A 419 -14.00 22.43 -14.93
C PHE A 419 -13.06 22.46 -16.14
N ARG A 420 -13.50 22.01 -17.32
CA ARG A 420 -12.69 22.09 -18.55
C ARG A 420 -12.39 23.54 -18.96
N VAL A 421 -13.32 24.47 -18.77
CA VAL A 421 -13.08 25.90 -19.01
C VAL A 421 -12.03 26.48 -18.05
N LEU A 422 -11.96 25.91 -16.83
CA LEU A 422 -10.97 26.25 -15.81
C LEU A 422 -9.65 25.46 -15.95
N ASP A 423 -9.44 24.73 -17.04
CA ASP A 423 -8.28 23.87 -17.29
C ASP A 423 -8.07 22.76 -16.24
N VAL A 424 -9.16 22.26 -15.66
CA VAL A 424 -9.15 21.15 -14.69
C VAL A 424 -9.78 19.90 -15.30
N GLU A 425 -9.05 18.79 -15.24
CA GLU A 425 -9.58 17.47 -15.60
C GLU A 425 -10.47 16.92 -14.48
N LEU A 426 -11.79 17.02 -14.66
CA LEU A 426 -12.76 16.32 -13.81
C LEU A 426 -12.91 14.86 -14.28
N SER A 427 -12.69 13.92 -13.37
CA SER A 427 -13.02 12.51 -13.58
C SER A 427 -13.86 11.95 -12.44
N VAL A 428 -14.70 10.98 -12.76
CA VAL A 428 -15.51 10.26 -11.78
C VAL A 428 -15.34 8.78 -12.05
N VAL A 429 -14.88 8.07 -11.04
CA VAL A 429 -14.52 6.65 -11.16
C VAL A 429 -15.28 5.89 -10.10
N GLU A 430 -15.97 4.84 -10.53
CA GLU A 430 -16.51 3.86 -9.61
C GLU A 430 -15.38 2.94 -9.15
N VAL A 431 -15.19 2.84 -7.84
CA VAL A 431 -14.20 1.98 -7.21
C VAL A 431 -14.93 0.88 -6.44
N PRO A 432 -14.43 -0.37 -6.44
CA PRO A 432 -15.04 -1.43 -5.65
C PRO A 432 -15.21 -1.00 -4.20
N ARG A 433 -16.42 -1.18 -3.64
CA ARG A 433 -16.63 -0.95 -2.21
C ARG A 433 -15.90 -2.04 -1.46
N LEU A 434 -14.84 -1.63 -0.78
CA LEU A 434 -14.09 -2.49 0.11
C LEU A 434 -14.88 -2.63 1.41
N VAL A 435 -15.95 -3.45 1.42
CA VAL A 435 -16.68 -3.85 2.65
C VAL A 435 -15.71 -4.43 3.69
N ARG A 436 -14.64 -5.02 3.17
CA ARG A 436 -13.35 -5.26 3.80
C ARG A 436 -12.36 -4.46 2.97
N LEU A 437 -11.54 -3.56 3.55
CA LEU A 437 -10.21 -3.28 2.96
C LEU A 437 -9.64 -4.65 2.62
N PRO A 438 -9.33 -4.92 1.33
CA PRO A 438 -9.45 -6.24 0.70
C PRO A 438 -9.31 -7.30 1.76
N GLY A 439 -10.47 -7.89 2.11
CA GLY A 439 -10.46 -8.99 3.04
C GLY A 439 -9.39 -9.94 2.54
N TYR A 440 -8.65 -10.57 3.44
CA TYR A 440 -7.68 -11.60 3.06
C TYR A 440 -8.28 -12.66 2.12
N ASP A 441 -9.61 -12.72 2.01
CA ASP A 441 -10.43 -13.42 1.02
C ASP A 441 -10.07 -13.07 -0.46
N SER A 442 -9.74 -11.80 -0.78
CA SER A 442 -9.20 -11.37 -2.07
C SER A 442 -7.72 -10.99 -1.93
N CYS A 443 -6.89 -12.02 -1.67
CA CYS A 443 -5.45 -12.00 -1.86
C CYS A 443 -5.02 -11.02 -2.96
N PRO A 444 -3.98 -10.19 -2.78
CA PRO A 444 -3.47 -9.35 -3.88
C PRO A 444 -3.01 -10.08 -5.16
N CYS A 445 -3.05 -11.42 -5.21
CA CYS A 445 -3.05 -12.20 -6.45
C CYS A 445 -4.34 -12.01 -7.29
N PHE A 446 -5.47 -11.68 -6.68
CA PHE A 446 -6.75 -11.23 -7.28
C PHE A 446 -6.80 -9.71 -7.55
N CYS A 447 -6.13 -8.87 -6.75
CA CYS A 447 -6.10 -7.42 -7.02
C CYS A 447 -5.00 -7.00 -8.02
N TRP A 448 -3.85 -7.69 -8.07
CA TRP A 448 -2.82 -7.46 -9.10
C TRP A 448 -3.21 -8.04 -10.47
N THR A 449 -4.18 -8.96 -10.52
CA THR A 449 -4.74 -9.49 -11.78
C THR A 449 -5.49 -8.43 -12.59
N TYR A 450 -5.90 -7.31 -11.99
CA TYR A 450 -6.47 -6.19 -12.75
C TYR A 450 -5.45 -5.47 -13.63
N LYS A 451 -4.14 -5.56 -13.30
CA LYS A 451 -3.05 -5.08 -14.16
C LYS A 451 -2.39 -6.18 -14.99
N HIS A 452 -2.52 -7.44 -14.60
CA HIS A 452 -2.04 -8.58 -15.38
C HIS A 452 -3.01 -9.76 -15.22
N ARG A 453 -4.03 -9.83 -16.08
CA ARG A 453 -4.79 -11.06 -16.26
C ARG A 453 -3.80 -12.15 -16.67
N LEU A 454 -3.76 -13.23 -15.89
CA LEU A 454 -3.75 -14.63 -16.33
C LEU A 454 -3.56 -15.51 -15.08
N ASN A 455 -4.61 -16.24 -14.74
CA ASN A 455 -4.50 -17.64 -14.40
C ASN A 455 -5.85 -18.25 -14.71
N ASP A 456 -5.85 -19.29 -15.55
CA ASP A 456 -6.92 -20.27 -15.52
C ASP A 456 -6.25 -21.65 -15.50
N GLU A 457 -6.70 -22.46 -14.56
CA GLU A 457 -6.18 -23.76 -14.22
C GLU A 457 -6.61 -24.78 -15.27
N SER A 458 -5.66 -25.49 -15.87
CA SER A 458 -5.89 -26.87 -16.28
C SER A 458 -4.58 -27.63 -16.46
N VAL A 459 -4.59 -28.86 -15.94
CA VAL A 459 -3.73 -30.01 -16.27
C VAL A 459 -2.42 -30.14 -15.48
N TRP A 460 -2.52 -30.94 -14.40
CA TRP A 460 -1.55 -32.00 -14.10
C TRP A 460 -1.61 -33.10 -15.16
#